data_AF-A0A316QJM3-F1
#
_entry.id   AF-A0A316QJM3-F1
#
_cell.length_a   1.000
_cell.length_b   1.000
_cell.length_c   1.000
_cell.angle_alpha   90.00
_cell.angle_beta   90.00
_cell.angle_gamma   90.00
#
_symmetry.space_group_name_H-M   'P 1'
#
loop_
_entity.id
_entity.type
_entity.pdbx_description
1 polymer ?
#
loop_
_entity_poly.entity_id
_entity_poly.type
_entity_poly.pdbx_seq_one_letter_code
_entity_poly.pdbx_strand_id
1 'polypeptide(L)'
;MKRRLKRTGIIIGALILVIAVIFFVVDRQVSPLLMNVASAEVKEKISQLANECVLGVMSRSSEYSDLVTLTTDDDGHVTYLSADSIRMNGIAYNASLAIQEELEKADEHDISIPLGSVLGSDLFSGAGPMVNVRIQPAGNVSTQYKSEFAAAGINQTRHKIVLVINTEVIIILPTASASVTVSTQITVSETIIVGTVPNNYVNVDETDKMLNLIPDGD
;
A
#
# COMPACT_ATOMS: atom_id res chain seq x y z
N MET A 1 39.32 -49.00 25.57
CA MET A 1 37.91 -48.80 25.14
C MET A 1 37.17 -47.67 25.86
N LYS A 2 37.05 -47.67 27.20
CA LYS A 2 36.21 -46.70 27.96
C LYS A 2 36.53 -45.19 27.72
N ARG A 3 37.79 -44.81 27.47
CA ARG A 3 38.17 -43.41 27.17
C ARG A 3 37.74 -42.91 25.79
N ARG A 4 37.63 -43.78 24.79
CA ARG A 4 37.15 -43.42 23.45
C ARG A 4 35.64 -43.17 23.47
N LEU A 5 34.88 -44.05 24.12
CA LEU A 5 33.42 -43.90 24.34
C LEU A 5 33.05 -42.59 25.06
N LYS A 6 33.81 -42.17 26.09
CA LYS A 6 33.59 -40.88 26.77
C LYS A 6 33.86 -39.66 25.87
N ARG A 7 34.87 -39.71 25.00
CA ARG A 7 35.16 -38.63 24.04
C ARG A 7 34.10 -38.52 22.96
N THR A 8 33.60 -39.65 22.46
CA THR A 8 32.52 -39.68 21.47
C THR A 8 31.23 -39.10 22.04
N GLY A 9 30.88 -39.42 23.29
CA GLY A 9 29.70 -38.85 23.97
C GLY A 9 29.77 -37.32 24.13
N ILE A 10 30.95 -36.77 24.42
CA ILE A 10 31.16 -35.31 24.51
C ILE A 10 30.98 -34.65 23.14
N ILE A 11 31.50 -35.25 22.07
CA ILE A 11 31.35 -34.72 20.70
C ILE A 11 29.89 -34.73 20.26
N ILE A 12 29.16 -35.83 20.52
CA ILE A 12 27.73 -35.93 20.20
C ILE A 12 26.93 -34.90 21.02
N GLY A 13 27.22 -34.75 22.31
CA GLY A 13 26.58 -33.74 23.15
C GLY A 13 26.83 -32.31 22.66
N ALA A 14 28.06 -32.00 22.23
CA ALA A 14 28.39 -30.70 21.65
C ALA A 14 27.68 -30.46 20.31
N LEU A 15 27.58 -31.47 19.44
CA LEU A 15 26.85 -31.36 18.17
C LEU A 15 25.36 -31.09 18.41
N ILE A 16 24.74 -31.82 19.36
CA ILE A 16 23.33 -31.60 19.74
C ILE A 16 23.14 -30.19 20.30
N LEU A 17 24.08 -29.71 21.14
CA LEU A 17 24.04 -28.35 21.68
C LEU A 17 24.11 -27.30 20.56
N VAL A 18 25.00 -27.47 19.57
CA VAL A 18 25.12 -26.56 18.42
C VAL A 18 23.81 -26.53 17.62
N ILE A 19 23.23 -27.69 17.32
CA ILE A 19 21.94 -27.77 16.61
C ILE A 19 20.83 -27.08 17.41
N ALA A 20 20.77 -27.30 18.73
CA ALA A 20 19.79 -26.66 19.60
C ALA A 20 19.95 -25.14 19.62
N VAL A 21 21.18 -24.63 19.66
CA VAL A 21 21.47 -23.18 19.58
C VAL A 21 21.06 -22.62 18.23
N ILE A 22 21.38 -23.30 17.12
CA ILE A 22 20.96 -22.87 15.78
C ILE A 22 19.45 -22.80 15.70
N PHE A 23 18.74 -23.83 16.15
CA PHE A 23 17.27 -23.86 16.17
C PHE A 23 16.70 -22.69 16.99
N PHE A 24 17.27 -22.43 18.17
CA PHE A 24 16.86 -21.31 19.02
C PHE A 24 17.10 -19.94 18.35
N VAL A 25 18.22 -19.76 17.66
CA VAL A 25 18.52 -18.53 16.92
C VAL A 25 17.58 -18.35 15.74
N VAL A 26 17.30 -19.41 14.97
CA VAL A 26 16.36 -19.36 13.84
C VAL A 26 14.98 -18.93 14.31
N ASP A 27 14.47 -19.58 15.35
CA ASP A 27 13.13 -19.31 15.89
C ASP A 27 13.00 -17.90 16.47
N ARG A 28 14.00 -17.42 17.24
CA ARG A 28 13.92 -16.14 17.95
C ARG A 28 14.42 -14.93 17.18
N GLN A 29 15.33 -15.10 16.22
CA GLN A 29 15.95 -13.97 15.50
C GLN A 29 15.61 -13.97 14.02
N VAL A 30 15.69 -15.12 13.34
CA VAL A 30 15.52 -15.18 11.88
C VAL A 30 14.04 -15.12 11.49
N SER A 31 13.16 -15.86 12.16
CA SER A 31 11.71 -15.88 11.89
C SER A 31 11.06 -14.48 11.88
N PRO A 32 11.25 -13.60 12.88
CA PRO A 32 10.65 -12.27 12.85
C PRO A 32 11.23 -11.36 11.76
N LEU A 33 12.53 -11.48 11.45
CA LEU A 33 13.14 -10.73 10.36
C LEU A 33 12.60 -11.17 9.00
N LEU A 34 12.49 -12.49 8.79
CA LEU A 34 11.92 -13.06 7.58
C LEU A 34 10.46 -12.62 7.41
N MET A 35 9.68 -12.61 8.48
CA MET A 35 8.29 -12.12 8.45
C MET A 35 8.21 -10.65 8.03
N ASN A 36 9.13 -9.79 8.48
CA ASN A 36 9.13 -8.38 8.09
C ASN A 36 9.47 -8.19 6.60
N VAL A 37 10.50 -8.89 6.11
CA VAL A 37 10.89 -8.83 4.68
C VAL A 37 9.78 -9.41 3.81
N ALA A 38 9.23 -10.57 4.17
CA ALA A 38 8.10 -11.17 3.49
C ALA A 38 6.88 -10.25 3.48
N SER A 39 6.55 -9.60 4.60
CA SER A 39 5.44 -8.65 4.67
C SER A 39 5.64 -7.45 3.76
N ALA A 40 6.86 -6.96 3.59
CA ALA A 40 7.16 -5.86 2.68
C ALA A 40 6.98 -6.28 1.20
N GLU A 41 7.57 -7.40 0.82
CA GLU A 41 7.47 -7.99 -0.53
C GLU A 41 6.02 -8.29 -0.91
N VAL A 42 5.26 -8.90 0.00
CA VAL A 42 3.84 -9.20 -0.19
C VAL A 42 3.01 -7.92 -0.34
N LYS A 43 3.27 -6.90 0.48
CA LYS A 43 2.59 -5.59 0.35
C LYS A 43 2.86 -4.95 -1.00
N GLU A 44 4.10 -4.95 -1.46
CA GLU A 44 4.46 -4.42 -2.77
C GLU A 44 3.72 -5.16 -3.90
N LYS A 45 3.82 -6.49 -3.90
CA LYS A 45 3.21 -7.32 -4.94
C LYS A 45 1.69 -7.15 -5.01
N ILE A 46 1.01 -7.13 -3.87
CA ILE A 46 -0.45 -6.93 -3.80
C ILE A 46 -0.83 -5.51 -4.22
N SER A 47 -0.04 -4.50 -3.84
CA SER A 47 -0.30 -3.13 -4.29
C SER A 47 -0.12 -2.99 -5.81
N GLN A 48 0.89 -3.62 -6.41
CA GLN A 48 1.06 -3.65 -7.87
C GLN A 48 -0.13 -4.34 -8.54
N LEU A 49 -0.51 -5.53 -8.07
CA LEU A 49 -1.66 -6.27 -8.58
C LEU A 49 -2.95 -5.44 -8.52
N ALA A 50 -3.23 -4.80 -7.38
CA ALA A 50 -4.41 -3.95 -7.23
C ALA A 50 -4.42 -2.78 -8.22
N ASN A 51 -3.28 -2.14 -8.46
CA ASN A 51 -3.14 -1.09 -9.46
C ASN A 51 -3.42 -1.61 -10.87
N GLU A 52 -2.83 -2.75 -11.25
CA GLU A 52 -3.02 -3.35 -12.57
C GLU A 52 -4.48 -3.74 -12.81
N CYS A 53 -5.15 -4.34 -11.83
CA CYS A 53 -6.57 -4.69 -11.92
C CYS A 53 -7.46 -3.46 -12.11
N VAL A 54 -7.24 -2.40 -11.33
CA VAL A 54 -8.02 -1.15 -11.46
C VAL A 54 -7.79 -0.49 -12.81
N LEU A 55 -6.54 -0.37 -13.26
CA LEU A 55 -6.23 0.16 -14.59
C LEU A 55 -6.85 -0.68 -15.70
N GLY A 56 -6.86 -2.01 -15.55
CA GLY A 56 -7.51 -2.93 -16.46
C GLY A 56 -9.03 -2.72 -16.54
N VAL A 57 -9.70 -2.45 -15.41
CA VAL A 57 -11.14 -2.13 -15.38
C VAL A 57 -11.42 -0.77 -16.02
N MET A 58 -10.62 0.25 -15.70
CA MET A 58 -10.82 1.61 -16.19
C MET A 58 -10.52 1.75 -17.70
N SER A 59 -9.53 1.03 -18.22
CA SER A 59 -9.12 1.12 -19.63
C SER A 59 -10.04 0.40 -20.62
N ARG A 60 -10.86 -0.54 -20.15
CA ARG A 60 -11.67 -1.43 -21.01
C ARG A 60 -13.04 -0.87 -21.41
N SER A 61 -13.44 0.33 -20.94
CA SER A 61 -14.73 0.89 -21.32
C SER A 61 -14.68 2.40 -21.58
N SER A 62 -15.44 2.84 -22.58
CA SER A 62 -15.80 4.24 -22.79
C SER A 62 -16.83 4.75 -21.76
N GLU A 63 -17.42 3.85 -20.95
CA GLU A 63 -18.41 4.17 -19.92
C GLU A 63 -17.78 4.74 -18.64
N TYR A 64 -16.47 4.58 -18.43
CA TYR A 64 -15.76 5.10 -17.26
C TYR A 64 -15.10 6.46 -17.49
N SER A 65 -15.27 7.03 -18.69
CA SER A 65 -14.94 8.45 -18.95
C SER A 65 -15.97 9.33 -18.25
N ASP A 66 -15.48 10.34 -17.52
CA ASP A 66 -16.23 11.33 -16.75
C ASP A 66 -17.05 10.76 -15.57
N LEU A 67 -16.37 10.52 -14.44
CA LEU A 67 -17.01 10.15 -13.16
C LEU A 67 -17.64 11.35 -12.43
N VAL A 68 -17.32 12.56 -12.88
CA VAL A 68 -17.74 13.80 -12.26
C VAL A 68 -18.30 14.72 -13.32
N THR A 69 -19.52 15.20 -13.10
CA THR A 69 -20.18 16.19 -13.94
C THR A 69 -20.15 17.55 -13.27
N LEU A 70 -19.68 18.55 -14.02
CA LEU A 70 -19.71 19.96 -13.65
C LEU A 70 -20.90 20.63 -14.33
N THR A 71 -21.67 21.43 -13.61
CA THR A 71 -22.71 22.29 -14.18
C THR A 71 -22.35 23.75 -13.94
N THR A 72 -22.46 24.56 -14.98
CA THR A 72 -22.20 26.01 -14.93
C THR A 72 -23.46 26.81 -15.16
N ASP A 73 -23.47 28.07 -14.69
CA ASP A 73 -24.47 29.07 -15.09
C ASP A 73 -24.16 29.63 -16.49
N ASP A 74 -25.00 30.58 -16.95
CA ASP A 74 -24.87 31.24 -18.25
C ASP A 74 -23.57 32.07 -18.39
N ASP A 75 -22.98 32.47 -17.26
CA ASP A 75 -21.72 33.22 -17.19
C ASP A 75 -20.48 32.29 -17.08
N GLY A 76 -20.70 30.96 -17.03
CA GLY A 76 -19.65 29.95 -16.95
C GLY A 76 -19.16 29.65 -15.53
N HIS A 77 -19.81 30.14 -14.49
CA HIS A 77 -19.45 29.82 -13.10
C HIS A 77 -20.00 28.47 -12.68
N VAL A 78 -19.18 27.70 -11.96
CA VAL A 78 -19.57 26.39 -11.42
C VAL A 78 -20.65 26.55 -10.35
N THR A 79 -21.82 25.95 -10.60
CA THR A 79 -22.95 25.97 -9.66
C THR A 79 -23.11 24.64 -8.92
N TYR A 80 -22.79 23.53 -9.58
CA TYR A 80 -23.00 22.19 -9.04
C TYR A 80 -21.95 21.20 -9.57
N LEU A 81 -21.55 20.29 -8.68
CA LEU A 81 -20.63 19.19 -8.95
C LEU A 81 -21.30 17.89 -8.50
N SER A 82 -21.44 16.94 -9.42
CA SER A 82 -22.04 15.63 -9.14
C SER A 82 -21.07 14.52 -9.46
N ALA A 83 -20.89 13.57 -8.55
CA ALA A 83 -20.21 12.32 -8.84
C ALA A 83 -21.23 11.24 -9.26
N ASP A 84 -20.92 10.46 -10.30
CA ASP A 84 -21.73 9.31 -10.72
C ASP A 84 -21.43 8.10 -9.84
N SER A 85 -22.17 8.01 -8.72
CA SER A 85 -22.04 6.91 -7.76
C SER A 85 -22.30 5.53 -8.39
N ILE A 86 -23.13 5.42 -9.43
CA ILE A 86 -23.43 4.13 -10.06
C ILE A 86 -22.19 3.64 -10.82
N ARG A 87 -21.61 4.49 -11.66
CA ARG A 87 -20.37 4.16 -12.39
C ARG A 87 -19.22 3.91 -11.45
N MET A 88 -19.04 4.77 -10.44
CA MET A 88 -18.00 4.62 -9.43
C MET A 88 -18.12 3.27 -8.71
N ASN A 89 -19.29 2.92 -8.19
CA ASN A 89 -19.49 1.64 -7.52
C ASN A 89 -19.30 0.46 -8.46
N GLY A 90 -19.65 0.60 -9.75
CA GLY A 90 -19.36 -0.40 -10.78
C GLY A 90 -17.86 -0.65 -10.96
N ILE A 91 -17.04 0.41 -11.04
CA ILE A 91 -15.57 0.30 -11.08
C ILE A 91 -15.06 -0.39 -9.80
N ALA A 92 -15.51 0.05 -8.63
CA ALA A 92 -15.05 -0.50 -7.35
C ALA A 92 -15.41 -1.99 -7.19
N TYR A 93 -16.61 -2.39 -7.63
CA TYR A 93 -17.05 -3.77 -7.64
C TYR A 93 -16.22 -4.63 -8.60
N ASN A 94 -16.09 -4.19 -9.87
CA ASN A 94 -15.32 -4.94 -10.87
C ASN A 94 -13.83 -5.02 -10.53
N ALA A 95 -13.27 -3.97 -9.94
CA ALA A 95 -11.89 -3.99 -9.44
C ALA A 95 -11.74 -4.97 -8.28
N SER A 96 -12.66 -4.96 -7.31
CA SER A 96 -12.66 -5.90 -6.20
C SER A 96 -12.70 -7.35 -6.69
N LEU A 97 -13.58 -7.65 -7.65
CA LEU A 97 -13.71 -8.98 -8.24
C LEU A 97 -12.44 -9.38 -9.00
N ALA A 98 -11.89 -8.50 -9.84
CA ALA A 98 -10.67 -8.78 -10.58
C ALA A 98 -9.47 -9.04 -9.64
N ILE A 99 -9.32 -8.26 -8.56
CA ILE A 99 -8.26 -8.48 -7.57
C ILE A 99 -8.45 -9.82 -6.86
N GLN A 100 -9.70 -10.14 -6.47
CA GLN A 100 -10.00 -11.41 -5.83
C GLN A 100 -9.68 -12.59 -6.76
N GLU A 101 -10.10 -12.54 -8.02
CA GLU A 101 -9.83 -13.58 -9.01
C GLU A 101 -8.33 -13.77 -9.25
N GLU A 102 -7.55 -12.69 -9.35
CA GLU A 102 -6.10 -12.82 -9.50
C GLU A 102 -5.43 -13.39 -8.25
N LEU A 103 -5.88 -12.99 -7.05
CA LEU A 103 -5.37 -13.55 -5.79
C LEU A 103 -5.73 -15.04 -5.60
N GLU A 104 -6.88 -15.49 -6.13
CA GLU A 104 -7.35 -16.87 -6.06
C GLU A 104 -6.66 -17.80 -7.08
N LYS A 105 -5.94 -17.28 -8.07
CA LYS A 105 -5.06 -18.08 -8.94
C LYS A 105 -3.85 -18.54 -8.10
N ALA A 106 -4.09 -19.61 -7.35
CA ALA A 106 -3.42 -20.00 -6.11
C ALA A 106 -2.05 -20.67 -6.24
N ASP A 107 -1.40 -20.66 -7.41
CA ASP A 107 -0.08 -21.29 -7.61
C ASP A 107 1.02 -20.30 -8.06
N GLU A 108 0.70 -19.04 -8.37
CA GLU A 108 1.65 -18.10 -9.02
C GLU A 108 2.20 -17.00 -8.11
N HIS A 109 1.75 -16.95 -6.85
CA HIS A 109 2.10 -15.89 -5.89
C HIS A 109 3.17 -16.29 -4.88
N ASP A 110 3.90 -17.38 -5.13
CA ASP A 110 5.02 -17.80 -4.31
C ASP A 110 6.18 -16.80 -4.46
N ILE A 111 6.44 -16.02 -3.41
CA ILE A 111 7.60 -15.14 -3.34
C ILE A 111 8.75 -15.95 -2.77
N SER A 112 9.90 -15.95 -3.46
CA SER A 112 11.10 -16.64 -2.96
C SER A 112 12.11 -15.63 -2.45
N ILE A 113 12.38 -15.68 -1.14
CA ILE A 113 13.28 -14.74 -0.47
C ILE A 113 14.59 -15.46 -0.13
N PRO A 114 15.75 -15.01 -0.63
CA PRO A 114 17.04 -15.53 -0.20
C PRO A 114 17.25 -15.28 1.30
N LEU A 115 17.63 -16.30 2.06
CA LEU A 115 17.84 -16.16 3.50
C LEU A 115 18.89 -15.09 3.84
N GLY A 116 19.90 -14.93 2.98
CA GLY A 116 20.93 -13.91 3.16
C GLY A 116 20.42 -12.48 3.06
N SER A 117 19.34 -12.23 2.32
CA SER A 117 18.67 -10.92 2.28
C SER A 117 18.00 -10.54 3.61
N VAL A 118 17.66 -11.52 4.44
CA VAL A 118 17.01 -11.33 5.74
C VAL A 118 18.03 -11.03 6.85
N LEU A 119 19.24 -11.58 6.72
CA LEU A 119 20.29 -11.48 7.75
C LEU A 119 20.93 -10.08 7.85
N GLY A 120 20.58 -9.15 6.96
CA GLY A 120 20.92 -7.72 7.07
C GLY A 120 22.41 -7.39 6.83
N SER A 121 23.20 -8.37 6.40
CA SER A 121 24.59 -8.18 6.00
C SER A 121 24.67 -7.99 4.49
N ASP A 122 25.20 -6.84 4.05
CA ASP A 122 25.41 -6.57 2.61
C ASP A 122 26.24 -7.65 1.92
N LEU A 123 27.17 -8.28 2.67
CA LEU A 123 28.02 -9.37 2.18
C LEU A 123 27.27 -10.64 1.77
N PHE A 124 26.08 -10.87 2.33
CA PHE A 124 25.27 -12.06 2.06
C PHE A 124 23.91 -11.71 1.43
N SER A 125 23.69 -10.46 1.04
CA SER A 125 22.45 -10.05 0.36
C SER A 125 22.25 -10.87 -0.92
N GLY A 126 21.04 -11.41 -1.12
CA GLY A 126 20.73 -12.25 -2.27
C GLY A 126 21.36 -13.66 -2.24
N ALA A 127 22.13 -14.02 -1.22
CA ALA A 127 22.80 -15.31 -1.12
C ALA A 127 22.06 -16.29 -0.19
N GLY A 128 22.41 -17.58 -0.30
CA GLY A 128 21.88 -18.64 0.55
C GLY A 128 20.62 -19.32 0.00
N PRO A 129 20.01 -20.22 0.78
CA PRO A 129 18.83 -20.96 0.36
C PRO A 129 17.61 -20.05 0.22
N MET A 130 16.77 -20.34 -0.77
CA MET A 130 15.52 -19.65 -0.99
C MET A 130 14.48 -20.13 0.02
N VAL A 131 13.79 -19.18 0.64
CA VAL A 131 12.64 -19.42 1.50
C VAL A 131 11.38 -19.05 0.74
N ASN A 132 10.51 -20.03 0.53
CA ASN A 132 9.25 -19.82 -0.17
C ASN A 132 8.24 -19.19 0.80
N VAL A 133 7.65 -18.10 0.35
CA VAL A 133 6.59 -17.37 1.01
C VAL A 133 5.30 -17.61 0.24
N ARG A 134 4.34 -18.27 0.88
CA ARG A 134 3.02 -18.48 0.28
C ARG A 134 2.08 -17.39 0.76
N ILE A 135 1.31 -16.84 -0.17
CA ILE A 135 0.26 -15.85 0.09
C ILE A 135 -1.08 -16.56 0.00
N GLN A 136 -1.90 -16.44 1.04
CA GLN A 136 -3.26 -16.98 1.06
C GLN A 136 -4.26 -15.84 1.30
N PRO A 137 -5.28 -15.65 0.44
CA PRO A 137 -6.33 -14.67 0.70
C PRO A 137 -7.11 -15.02 1.98
N ALA A 138 -7.31 -14.03 2.87
CA ALA A 138 -7.99 -14.24 4.15
C ALA A 138 -9.52 -13.97 4.09
N GLY A 139 -9.99 -13.34 3.02
CA GLY A 139 -11.38 -12.90 2.88
C GLY A 139 -11.62 -12.11 1.59
N ASN A 140 -12.73 -11.36 1.56
CA ASN A 140 -13.08 -10.53 0.42
C ASN A 140 -12.26 -9.23 0.39
N VAL A 141 -11.98 -8.72 -0.81
CA VAL A 141 -11.35 -7.41 -1.02
C VAL A 141 -12.39 -6.33 -0.70
N SER A 142 -12.02 -5.33 0.11
CA SER A 142 -12.90 -4.22 0.45
C SER A 142 -12.48 -2.96 -0.31
N THR A 143 -13.45 -2.28 -0.92
CA THR A 143 -13.22 -1.07 -1.69
C THR A 143 -14.08 0.09 -1.17
N GLN A 144 -13.50 1.29 -1.11
CA GLN A 144 -14.20 2.49 -0.66
C GLN A 144 -13.68 3.72 -1.41
N TYR A 145 -14.59 4.60 -1.85
CA TYR A 145 -14.20 5.92 -2.35
C TYR A 145 -14.03 6.93 -1.23
N LYS A 146 -12.99 7.75 -1.37
CA LYS A 146 -12.77 8.98 -0.62
C LYS A 146 -12.77 10.16 -1.56
N SER A 147 -13.39 11.25 -1.13
CA SER A 147 -13.43 12.50 -1.86
C SER A 147 -12.72 13.58 -1.04
N GLU A 148 -11.80 14.29 -1.66
CA GLU A 148 -10.99 15.32 -1.03
C GLU A 148 -11.08 16.62 -1.82
N PHE A 149 -11.24 17.74 -1.11
CA PHE A 149 -11.14 19.09 -1.68
C PHE A 149 -9.92 19.78 -1.07
N ALA A 150 -9.06 20.33 -1.92
CA ALA A 150 -7.84 21.02 -1.50
C ALA A 150 -7.63 22.30 -2.33
N ALA A 151 -7.08 23.35 -1.71
CA ALA A 151 -6.66 24.54 -2.45
C ALA A 151 -5.54 24.19 -3.44
N ALA A 152 -5.69 24.61 -4.69
CA ALA A 152 -4.73 24.41 -5.78
C ALA A 152 -4.21 25.73 -6.38
N GLY A 153 -4.64 26.88 -5.83
CA GLY A 153 -4.23 28.21 -6.25
C GLY A 153 -5.17 29.28 -5.70
N ILE A 154 -4.96 30.55 -6.12
CA ILE A 154 -5.68 31.72 -5.59
C ILE A 154 -7.21 31.57 -5.76
N ASN A 155 -7.67 30.89 -6.82
CA ASN A 155 -9.10 30.60 -7.08
C ASN A 155 -9.29 29.23 -7.69
N GLN A 156 -8.52 28.26 -7.21
CA GLN A 156 -8.60 26.90 -7.72
C GLN A 156 -8.80 25.96 -6.55
N THR A 157 -9.87 25.19 -6.60
CA THR A 157 -10.11 24.09 -5.69
C THR A 157 -9.91 22.81 -6.47
N ARG A 158 -8.94 22.00 -6.07
CA ARG A 158 -8.82 20.64 -6.56
C ARG A 158 -9.81 19.75 -5.83
N HIS A 159 -10.64 19.05 -6.60
CA HIS A 159 -11.42 17.93 -6.15
C HIS A 159 -10.75 16.63 -6.59
N LYS A 160 -10.55 15.70 -5.66
CA LYS A 160 -9.88 14.41 -5.89
C LYS A 160 -10.76 13.27 -5.41
N ILE A 161 -10.92 12.24 -6.25
CA ILE A 161 -11.62 11.01 -5.91
C ILE A 161 -10.59 9.86 -5.88
N VAL A 162 -10.46 9.25 -4.71
CA VAL A 162 -9.51 8.16 -4.45
C VAL A 162 -10.27 6.88 -4.14
N LEU A 163 -9.98 5.80 -4.85
CA LEU A 163 -10.41 4.46 -4.50
C LEU A 163 -9.39 3.85 -3.53
N VAL A 164 -9.85 3.55 -2.31
CA VAL A 164 -9.09 2.84 -1.29
C VAL A 164 -9.47 1.37 -1.35
N ILE A 165 -8.48 0.52 -1.48
CA ILE A 165 -8.62 -0.93 -1.57
C ILE A 165 -7.90 -1.55 -0.39
N ASN A 166 -8.61 -2.31 0.42
CA ASN A 166 -8.05 -3.04 1.54
C ASN A 166 -8.15 -4.54 1.24
N THR A 167 -7.00 -5.19 1.20
CA THR A 167 -6.87 -6.63 0.95
C THR A 167 -6.25 -7.28 2.18
N GLU A 168 -6.92 -8.28 2.74
CA GLU A 168 -6.38 -9.07 3.84
C GLU A 168 -5.80 -10.39 3.31
N VAL A 169 -4.54 -10.65 3.63
CA VAL A 169 -3.84 -11.87 3.25
C VAL A 169 -3.13 -12.49 4.44
N ILE A 170 -3.00 -13.81 4.42
CA ILE A 170 -2.19 -14.59 5.35
C ILE A 170 -0.88 -14.91 4.63
N ILE A 171 0.22 -14.48 5.24
CA ILE A 171 1.57 -14.83 4.83
C ILE A 171 1.95 -16.12 5.55
N ILE A 172 2.33 -17.14 4.79
CA ILE A 172 2.73 -18.45 5.30
C ILE A 172 4.21 -18.67 4.98
N LEU A 173 5.01 -18.74 6.04
CA LEU A 173 6.43 -19.11 6.00
C LEU A 173 6.61 -20.52 6.58
N PRO A 174 7.74 -21.19 6.29
CA PRO A 174 8.06 -22.47 6.92
C PRO A 174 8.17 -22.40 8.46
N THR A 175 8.46 -21.22 9.00
CA THR A 175 8.68 -21.01 10.44
C THR A 175 7.50 -20.38 11.18
N ALA A 176 6.64 -19.63 10.48
CA ALA A 176 5.55 -18.87 11.09
C ALA A 176 4.49 -18.46 10.06
N SER A 177 3.32 -18.00 10.51
CA SER A 177 2.33 -17.33 9.67
C SER A 177 1.79 -16.07 10.35
N ALA A 178 1.34 -15.10 9.55
CA ALA A 178 0.73 -13.87 10.04
C ALA A 178 -0.32 -13.32 9.05
N SER A 179 -1.39 -12.71 9.58
CA SER A 179 -2.33 -11.92 8.76
C SER A 179 -1.80 -10.50 8.59
N VAL A 180 -1.88 -9.99 7.36
CA VAL A 180 -1.44 -8.65 6.97
C VAL A 180 -2.53 -8.02 6.11
N THR A 181 -2.92 -6.80 6.47
CA THR A 181 -3.79 -5.95 5.63
C THR A 181 -2.92 -5.06 4.75
N VAL A 182 -3.15 -5.12 3.44
CA VAL A 182 -2.54 -4.24 2.44
C VAL A 182 -3.58 -3.20 2.03
N SER A 183 -3.23 -1.91 2.18
CA SER A 183 -4.10 -0.80 1.79
C SER A 183 -3.47 -0.07 0.60
N THR A 184 -4.14 -0.11 -0.54
CA THR A 184 -3.71 0.54 -1.79
C THR A 184 -4.67 1.68 -2.12
N GLN A 185 -4.13 2.83 -2.51
CA GLN A 185 -4.92 4.02 -2.84
C GLN A 185 -4.68 4.42 -4.29
N ILE A 186 -5.75 4.54 -5.05
CA ILE A 186 -5.69 4.82 -6.50
C ILE A 186 -6.52 6.05 -6.78
N THR A 187 -5.92 7.06 -7.43
CA THR A 187 -6.66 8.25 -7.86
C THR A 187 -7.43 7.89 -9.12
N VAL A 188 -8.76 7.98 -9.04
CA VAL A 188 -9.64 7.56 -10.15
C VAL A 188 -10.09 8.78 -10.95
N SER A 189 -10.27 9.92 -10.30
CA SER A 189 -10.63 11.17 -10.94
C SER A 189 -10.07 12.36 -10.16
N GLU A 190 -9.65 13.39 -10.89
CA GLU A 190 -9.15 14.65 -10.32
C GLU A 190 -9.66 15.80 -11.20
N THR A 191 -10.33 16.77 -10.59
CA THR A 191 -10.96 17.91 -11.27
C THR A 191 -10.49 19.20 -10.62
N ILE A 192 -10.03 20.16 -11.42
CA ILE A 192 -9.72 21.51 -10.96
C ILE A 192 -10.94 22.39 -11.17
N ILE A 193 -11.50 22.89 -10.07
CA ILE A 193 -12.62 23.82 -10.06
C ILE A 193 -12.04 25.21 -10.01
N VAL A 194 -12.21 25.98 -11.08
CA VAL A 194 -11.77 27.37 -11.15
C VAL A 194 -12.93 28.26 -10.69
N GLY A 195 -12.70 29.02 -9.63
CA GLY A 195 -13.60 30.06 -9.13
C GLY A 195 -13.25 31.44 -9.67
N THR A 196 -14.11 32.42 -9.41
CA THR A 196 -13.84 33.83 -9.73
C THR A 196 -12.74 34.38 -8.82
N VAL A 197 -11.84 35.19 -9.39
CA VAL A 197 -10.82 35.91 -8.62
C VAL A 197 -11.48 37.03 -7.83
N PRO A 198 -11.40 37.05 -6.48
CA PRO A 198 -11.94 38.16 -5.72
C PRO A 198 -11.14 39.43 -6.05
N ASN A 199 -11.84 40.55 -6.22
CA ASN A 199 -11.23 41.85 -6.53
C ASN A 199 -10.19 42.31 -5.49
N ASN A 200 -10.24 41.76 -4.27
CA ASN A 200 -9.27 41.97 -3.21
C ASN A 200 -8.90 40.63 -2.57
N TYR A 201 -7.61 40.32 -2.49
CA TYR A 201 -7.07 39.17 -1.77
C TYR A 201 -6.12 39.67 -0.68
N VAL A 202 -6.45 39.41 0.58
CA VAL A 202 -5.57 39.68 1.73
C VAL A 202 -5.20 38.33 2.33
N ASN A 203 -3.96 37.91 2.16
CA ASN A 203 -3.42 36.72 2.82
C ASN A 203 -2.97 37.12 4.24
N VAL A 204 -3.56 36.48 5.26
CA VAL A 204 -3.32 36.75 6.69
C VAL A 204 -2.54 35.58 7.35
N ASP A 205 -1.71 34.88 6.60
CA ASP A 205 -0.87 33.80 7.15
C ASP A 205 0.28 34.32 8.03
N GLU A 206 0.62 35.61 7.95
CA GLU A 206 1.63 36.25 8.80
C GLU A 206 0.99 37.34 9.69
N THR A 207 0.57 36.94 10.89
CA THR A 207 -0.02 37.84 11.89
C THR A 207 0.91 39.02 12.26
N ASP A 208 2.22 38.87 12.06
CA ASP A 208 3.23 39.89 12.35
C ASP A 208 3.29 41.03 11.33
N LYS A 209 2.72 40.86 10.12
CA LYS A 209 2.67 41.92 9.09
C LYS A 209 1.38 42.76 9.15
N MET A 210 0.46 42.44 10.06
CA MET A 210 -0.80 43.16 10.25
C MET A 210 -0.63 44.61 10.72
N LEU A 211 0.51 44.96 11.32
CA LEU A 211 0.68 46.23 12.02
C LEU A 211 1.18 47.41 11.17
N ASN A 212 1.46 47.22 9.87
CA ASN A 212 2.08 48.27 9.05
C ASN A 212 1.14 48.87 7.99
N LEU A 213 -0.12 49.12 8.38
CA LEU A 213 -1.16 49.71 7.53
C LEU A 213 -1.68 51.06 8.03
N ILE A 214 -1.05 51.64 9.05
CA ILE A 214 -1.30 53.03 9.44
C ILE A 214 -0.25 53.87 8.69
N PRO A 215 -0.65 54.79 7.79
CA PRO A 215 0.30 55.75 7.25
C PRO A 215 0.80 56.60 8.41
N ASP A 216 2.12 56.65 8.62
CA ASP A 216 2.74 57.69 9.43
C ASP A 216 2.45 59.03 8.72
N GLY A 217 1.38 59.69 9.16
CA GLY A 217 1.03 61.04 8.73
C GLY A 217 1.84 62.05 9.53
N ASP A 218 2.63 62.84 8.80
CA ASP A 218 3.30 64.12 9.12
C ASP A 218 3.77 64.39 10.57
#